data_AF-A0A4Q8K944-F1
#
_entry.id   AF-A0A4Q8K944-F1
#
_cell.length_a   1.000
_cell.length_b   1.000
_cell.length_c   1.000
_cell.angle_alpha   90.00
_cell.angle_beta   90.00
_cell.angle_gamma   90.00
#
_symmetry.space_group_name_H-M   'P 1'
#
loop_
_entity.id
_entity.type
_entity.pdbx_description
1 polymer ?
#
loop_
_entity_poly.entity_id
_entity_poly.type
_entity_poly.pdbx_seq_one_letter_code
_entity_poly.pdbx_strand_id
1 'polypeptide(L)'
;MEALVLLVMSCVWLGVRGGTCPSLYLRYSEHHTYCLPANSTCKIEKNGVKDDDKEVILREHNAYRSKVATGKESTYSLPAASNMLQMVWDDELATVAQKHADQCVFEHDCKECRRVKNFGVGQNLFTRRTQTAPSKPDWAATVKDWYDEVKYFQKKQIDSFKDGTGPPATGHFTQVIWATTWRIGCGYTLFKEGSEFVELYTCDYGPSGNTKDRSIYEKGNPCNGCPVNSCCGNSCSKQSYPGLCQISGDNAPQYNPPRGLIFFCSFNNEPDCARTTSGAGKWEVSKTLSGSYIGIVLKGGESSTLSFTTAFKPAGGSMCVTINFRNGPQVAGQKRANTAMEIIKTPSDPSFSFAQELLSTQLSFTQFGMGLGWNDKSTLSVSFSVPPGKPSQYLELEKTQVKEGDC
;
A
#
# COMPACT_ATOMS: atom_id res chain seq x y z
N MET A 1 17.10 47.92 13.72
CA MET A 1 16.66 47.24 14.95
C MET A 1 15.30 46.67 14.63
N GLU A 2 15.23 45.40 14.24
CA GLU A 2 14.02 44.58 14.19
C GLU A 2 14.49 43.17 13.84
N ALA A 3 14.37 42.26 14.81
CA ALA A 3 14.85 40.89 14.71
C ALA A 3 13.71 40.00 14.20
N LEU A 4 13.97 39.29 13.10
CA LEU A 4 13.09 38.29 12.53
C LEU A 4 13.19 37.01 13.37
N VAL A 5 12.15 36.67 14.13
CA VAL A 5 12.08 35.43 14.90
C VAL A 5 11.72 34.28 13.95
N LEU A 6 12.71 33.47 13.60
CA LEU A 6 12.55 32.19 12.93
C LEU A 6 11.95 31.16 13.90
N LEU A 7 10.69 30.80 13.69
CA LEU A 7 10.00 29.73 14.40
C LEU A 7 10.48 28.38 13.83
N VAL A 8 11.51 27.81 14.45
CA VAL A 8 11.93 26.43 14.19
C VAL A 8 10.90 25.51 14.84
N MET A 9 10.05 24.86 14.03
CA MET A 9 9.26 23.72 14.50
C MET A 9 10.21 22.57 14.84
N SER A 10 10.61 22.50 16.10
CA SER A 10 11.22 21.32 16.69
C SER A 10 10.19 20.19 16.66
N CYS A 11 10.43 19.15 15.86
CA CYS A 11 9.76 17.87 16.00
C CYS A 11 10.09 17.32 17.39
N VAL A 12 9.17 17.49 18.32
CA VAL A 12 9.23 16.84 19.63
C VAL A 12 9.06 15.34 19.38
N TRP A 13 10.17 14.63 19.40
CA TRP A 13 10.21 13.18 19.60
C TRP A 13 9.64 12.89 21.00
N LEU A 14 8.33 12.67 21.09
CA LEU A 14 7.74 12.05 22.26
C LEU A 14 8.07 10.56 22.19
N GLY A 15 9.13 10.16 22.90
CA GLY A 15 9.33 8.76 23.26
C GLY A 15 8.13 8.29 24.08
N VAL A 16 7.22 7.55 23.44
CA VAL A 16 6.00 7.06 24.09
C VAL A 16 6.34 5.82 24.92
N ARG A 17 6.67 6.03 26.19
CA ARG A 17 6.43 5.02 27.24
C ARG A 17 4.96 5.11 27.64
N GLY A 18 4.15 4.11 27.28
CA GLY A 18 2.82 3.89 27.87
C GLY A 18 1.59 4.49 27.16
N GLY A 19 1.61 4.67 25.84
CA GLY A 19 0.42 5.12 25.09
C GLY A 19 -0.57 3.98 24.80
N THR A 20 -1.88 4.28 24.85
CA THR A 20 -2.93 3.41 24.30
C THR A 20 -2.73 3.20 22.80
N CYS A 21 -2.95 1.97 22.30
CA CYS A 21 -2.88 1.64 20.88
C CYS A 21 -3.73 2.61 20.03
N PRO A 22 -3.15 3.29 19.02
CA PRO A 22 -3.90 4.19 18.16
C PRO A 22 -5.09 3.47 17.49
N SER A 23 -6.25 4.13 17.48
CA SER A 23 -7.51 3.58 16.96
C SER A 23 -7.44 3.16 15.49
N LEU A 24 -6.54 3.77 14.70
CA LEU A 24 -6.24 3.37 13.34
C LEU A 24 -5.81 1.91 13.24
N TYR A 25 -4.87 1.48 14.09
CA TYR A 25 -4.34 0.12 14.05
C TYR A 25 -5.35 -0.91 14.55
N LEU A 26 -6.17 -0.51 15.53
CA LEU A 26 -7.32 -1.31 16.01
C LEU A 26 -8.40 -1.51 14.94
N ARG A 27 -8.45 -0.67 13.89
CA ARG A 27 -9.31 -0.93 12.72
C ARG A 27 -8.88 -2.19 11.97
N TYR A 28 -7.56 -2.42 11.89
CA TYR A 28 -7.00 -3.51 11.09
C TYR A 28 -6.91 -4.83 11.85
N SER A 29 -6.47 -4.78 13.11
CA SER A 29 -6.37 -5.96 13.96
C SER A 29 -6.45 -5.60 15.44
N GLU A 30 -7.11 -6.43 16.24
CA GLU A 30 -7.09 -6.33 17.72
C GLU A 30 -5.68 -6.63 18.28
N HIS A 31 -4.88 -7.38 17.53
CA HIS A 31 -3.50 -7.75 17.86
C HIS A 31 -2.49 -7.12 16.89
N HIS A 32 -2.76 -5.88 16.47
CA HIS A 32 -1.87 -5.18 15.55
C HIS A 32 -0.44 -5.06 16.12
N THR A 33 0.57 -5.36 15.30
CA THR A 33 1.98 -5.46 15.68
C THR A 33 2.50 -4.16 16.30
N TYR A 34 2.10 -3.00 15.74
CA TYR A 34 2.39 -1.68 16.34
C TYR A 34 2.05 -1.59 17.84
N CYS A 35 0.98 -2.26 18.24
CA CYS A 35 0.40 -2.16 19.56
C CYS A 35 0.93 -3.21 20.55
N LEU A 36 1.78 -4.13 20.08
CA LEU A 36 2.42 -5.10 20.95
C LEU A 36 3.53 -4.43 21.78
N PRO A 37 3.64 -4.73 23.08
CA PRO A 37 4.86 -4.47 23.82
C PRO A 37 5.99 -5.38 23.30
N ALA A 38 7.24 -5.07 23.65
CA ALA A 38 8.33 -6.02 23.43
C ALA A 38 8.03 -7.32 24.20
N ASN A 39 8.38 -8.47 23.63
CA ASN A 39 8.10 -9.75 24.27
C ASN A 39 8.92 -9.89 25.55
N SER A 40 8.23 -9.92 26.70
CA SER A 40 8.85 -9.98 28.02
C SER A 40 9.69 -11.23 28.29
N THR A 41 9.46 -12.33 27.55
CA THR A 41 10.28 -13.55 27.67
C THR A 41 11.51 -13.51 26.76
N CYS A 42 11.56 -12.59 25.80
CA CYS A 42 12.71 -12.43 24.94
C CYS A 42 13.83 -11.68 25.68
N LYS A 43 14.98 -12.35 25.84
CA LYS A 43 16.19 -11.73 26.36
C LYS A 43 16.90 -10.93 25.26
N ILE A 44 16.39 -9.74 24.99
CA ILE A 44 16.97 -8.80 24.01
C ILE A 44 18.31 -8.28 24.54
N GLU A 45 19.36 -8.44 23.74
CA GLU A 45 20.71 -7.94 24.01
C GLU A 45 20.95 -6.59 23.31
N LYS A 46 20.40 -6.42 22.10
CA LYS A 46 20.47 -5.19 21.31
C LYS A 46 19.29 -5.13 20.34
N ASN A 47 18.74 -3.96 20.09
CA ASN A 47 17.72 -3.76 19.07
C ASN A 47 17.81 -2.36 18.45
N GLY A 48 16.99 -2.12 17.43
CA GLY A 48 16.93 -0.86 16.71
C GLY A 48 17.78 -0.82 15.44
N VAL A 49 17.42 0.11 14.57
CA VAL A 49 18.09 0.39 13.29
C VAL A 49 18.64 1.81 13.32
N LYS A 50 19.96 1.95 13.20
CA LYS A 50 20.65 3.26 13.24
C LYS A 50 20.59 3.96 11.88
N ASP A 51 20.91 5.24 11.83
CA ASP A 51 20.87 5.99 10.56
C ASP A 51 21.84 5.41 9.51
N ASP A 52 23.06 5.02 9.91
CA ASP A 52 24.00 4.30 9.03
C ASP A 52 23.41 2.98 8.50
N ASP A 53 22.60 2.28 9.30
CA ASP A 53 21.93 1.06 8.89
C ASP A 53 20.84 1.37 7.84
N LYS A 54 20.05 2.43 8.05
CA LYS A 54 19.03 2.89 7.09
C LYS A 54 19.63 3.21 5.73
N GLU A 55 20.79 3.89 5.73
CA GLU A 55 21.52 4.20 4.50
C GLU A 55 21.96 2.93 3.75
N VAL A 56 22.50 1.93 4.46
CA VAL A 56 22.88 0.64 3.86
C VAL A 56 21.66 -0.06 3.30
N ILE A 57 20.57 -0.17 4.06
CA ILE A 57 19.32 -0.82 3.64
C ILE A 57 18.81 -0.19 2.33
N LEU A 58 18.67 1.14 2.30
CA LEU A 58 18.18 1.85 1.12
C LEU A 58 19.13 1.69 -0.07
N ARG A 59 20.45 1.76 0.18
CA ARG A 59 21.45 1.64 -0.88
C ARG A 59 21.40 0.27 -1.53
N GLU A 60 21.41 -0.80 -0.75
CA GLU A 60 21.42 -2.16 -1.31
C GLU A 60 20.11 -2.46 -2.06
N HIS A 61 18.95 -2.13 -1.49
CA HIS A 61 17.66 -2.33 -2.17
C HIS A 61 17.62 -1.57 -3.51
N ASN A 62 17.98 -0.28 -3.51
CA ASN A 62 17.94 0.51 -4.73
C ASN A 62 19.01 0.12 -5.75
N ALA A 63 20.20 -0.31 -5.32
CA ALA A 63 21.23 -0.84 -6.21
C ALA A 63 20.73 -2.10 -6.95
N TYR A 64 20.11 -3.03 -6.24
CA TYR A 64 19.52 -4.24 -6.82
C TYR A 64 18.33 -3.94 -7.74
N ARG A 65 17.43 -3.05 -7.32
CA ARG A 65 16.32 -2.59 -8.17
C ARG A 65 16.83 -1.94 -9.45
N SER A 66 17.86 -1.10 -9.37
CA SER A 66 18.50 -0.46 -10.53
C SER A 66 19.16 -1.48 -11.46
N LYS A 67 19.83 -2.50 -10.90
CA LYS A 67 20.41 -3.61 -11.66
C LYS A 67 19.35 -4.32 -12.50
N VAL A 68 18.19 -4.65 -11.91
CA VAL A 68 17.06 -5.24 -12.63
C VAL A 68 16.45 -4.26 -13.63
N ALA A 69 16.16 -3.03 -13.21
CA ALA A 69 15.52 -2.03 -14.05
C ALA A 69 16.30 -1.76 -15.33
N THR A 70 17.63 -1.70 -15.25
CA THR A 70 18.52 -1.48 -16.40
C THR A 70 18.83 -2.73 -17.22
N GLY A 71 18.23 -3.89 -16.89
CA GLY A 71 18.48 -5.15 -17.59
C GLY A 71 19.88 -5.72 -17.37
N LYS A 72 20.58 -5.29 -16.30
CA LYS A 72 21.92 -5.78 -15.94
C LYS A 72 21.90 -7.04 -15.06
N GLU A 73 20.72 -7.52 -14.68
CA GLU A 73 20.57 -8.83 -14.06
C GLU A 73 20.59 -9.93 -15.12
N SER A 74 21.75 -10.59 -15.24
CA SER A 74 22.00 -11.61 -16.26
C SER A 74 21.41 -12.98 -15.90
N THR A 75 21.12 -13.24 -14.62
CA THR A 75 20.47 -14.50 -14.20
C THR A 75 19.12 -14.63 -14.89
N TYR A 76 18.95 -15.70 -15.69
CA TYR A 76 17.78 -15.96 -16.54
C TYR A 76 17.41 -14.85 -17.54
N SER A 77 18.33 -13.92 -17.83
CA SER A 77 18.12 -12.77 -18.72
C SER A 77 16.83 -12.01 -18.37
N LEU A 78 16.73 -11.51 -17.14
CA LEU A 78 15.53 -10.77 -16.73
C LEU A 78 15.36 -9.53 -17.63
N PRO A 79 14.14 -9.26 -18.12
CA PRO A 79 13.86 -8.08 -18.92
C PRO A 79 14.05 -6.80 -18.09
N ALA A 80 14.45 -5.72 -18.75
CA ALA A 80 14.47 -4.39 -18.16
C ALA A 80 13.08 -3.97 -17.68
N ALA A 81 13.04 -3.13 -16.64
CA ALA A 81 11.81 -2.60 -16.06
C ALA A 81 11.62 -1.14 -16.44
N SER A 82 10.45 -0.78 -16.95
CA SER A 82 10.13 0.59 -17.37
C SER A 82 9.69 1.50 -16.22
N ASN A 83 9.18 0.93 -15.13
CA ASN A 83 8.44 1.66 -14.08
C ASN A 83 8.96 1.42 -12.65
N MET A 84 10.19 0.94 -12.49
CA MET A 84 10.75 0.60 -11.18
C MET A 84 10.93 1.85 -10.31
N LEU A 85 10.19 1.96 -9.19
CA LEU A 85 10.32 3.09 -8.26
C LEU A 85 11.61 2.98 -7.43
N GLN A 86 12.22 4.11 -7.10
CA GLN A 86 13.24 4.19 -6.07
C GLN A 86 12.58 4.09 -4.68
N MET A 87 13.11 3.21 -3.82
CA MET A 87 12.67 3.09 -2.43
C MET A 87 13.22 4.23 -1.57
N VAL A 88 12.40 4.72 -0.64
CA VAL A 88 12.74 5.69 0.39
C VAL A 88 12.28 5.18 1.76
N TRP A 89 12.92 5.66 2.82
CA TRP A 89 12.61 5.22 4.18
C TRP A 89 11.23 5.67 4.64
N ASP A 90 10.60 4.87 5.50
CA ASP A 90 9.32 5.16 6.14
C ASP A 90 9.37 4.77 7.62
N ASP A 91 9.22 5.76 8.51
CA ASP A 91 9.31 5.55 9.95
C ASP A 91 8.09 4.84 10.55
N GLU A 92 6.92 4.92 9.91
CA GLU A 92 5.74 4.15 10.35
C GLU A 92 6.01 2.65 10.13
N LEU A 93 6.52 2.28 8.95
CA LEU A 93 6.93 0.91 8.65
C LEU A 93 8.08 0.44 9.54
N ALA A 94 9.08 1.29 9.78
CA ALA A 94 10.20 0.93 10.65
C ALA A 94 9.74 0.66 12.09
N THR A 95 8.75 1.42 12.57
CA THR A 95 8.16 1.21 13.90
C THR A 95 7.45 -0.13 13.97
N VAL A 96 6.62 -0.47 12.98
CA VAL A 96 5.93 -1.77 12.92
C VAL A 96 6.94 -2.93 12.82
N ALA A 97 7.93 -2.82 11.93
CA ALA A 97 8.96 -3.83 11.75
C ALA A 97 9.84 -4.01 13.01
N GLN A 98 10.15 -2.94 13.75
CA GLN A 98 10.89 -3.06 15.01
C GLN A 98 10.05 -3.72 16.10
N LYS A 99 8.76 -3.38 16.19
CA LYS A 99 7.82 -4.04 17.11
C LYS A 99 7.69 -5.54 16.83
N HIS A 100 7.70 -5.91 15.55
CA HIS A 100 7.76 -7.31 15.11
C HIS A 100 9.06 -8.00 15.56
N ALA A 101 10.22 -7.39 15.27
CA ALA A 101 11.51 -7.95 15.65
C ALA A 101 11.66 -8.12 17.17
N ASP A 102 11.10 -7.20 17.96
CA ASP A 102 11.06 -7.26 19.43
C ASP A 102 10.17 -8.38 19.98
N GLN A 103 9.43 -9.11 19.14
CA GLN A 103 8.72 -10.33 19.54
C GLN A 103 9.64 -11.56 19.58
N CYS A 104 10.78 -11.51 18.88
CA CYS A 104 11.78 -12.58 18.82
C CYS A 104 11.25 -13.92 18.29
N VAL A 105 10.27 -13.85 17.39
CA VAL A 105 9.69 -15.01 16.71
C VAL A 105 10.02 -14.88 15.22
N PHE A 106 10.69 -15.89 14.65
CA PHE A 106 10.99 -15.94 13.21
C PHE A 106 9.80 -16.50 12.43
N GLU A 107 8.71 -15.73 12.41
CA GLU A 107 7.49 -16.02 11.68
C GLU A 107 6.91 -14.69 11.19
N HIS A 108 6.26 -14.68 10.03
CA HIS A 108 5.53 -13.50 9.60
C HIS A 108 4.34 -13.22 10.51
N ASP A 109 4.15 -11.97 10.90
CA ASP A 109 2.86 -11.54 11.44
C ASP A 109 1.74 -11.58 10.38
N CYS A 110 0.50 -11.46 10.86
CA CYS A 110 -0.66 -11.44 9.99
C CYS A 110 -0.66 -10.18 9.09
N LYS A 111 -1.14 -10.28 7.85
CA LYS A 111 -1.14 -9.14 6.91
C LYS A 111 -1.84 -7.89 7.45
N GLU A 112 -2.90 -8.09 8.24
CA GLU A 112 -3.66 -7.00 8.87
C GLU A 112 -3.01 -6.49 10.16
N CYS A 113 -2.09 -7.26 10.74
CA CYS A 113 -1.33 -6.92 11.94
C CYS A 113 -0.20 -5.92 11.65
N ARG A 114 0.28 -5.87 10.41
CA ARG A 114 1.31 -4.92 9.96
C ARG A 114 0.77 -3.83 9.02
N ARG A 115 -0.54 -3.71 8.88
CA ARG A 115 -1.15 -2.77 7.94
C ARG A 115 -1.03 -1.33 8.46
N VAL A 116 -0.66 -0.41 7.58
CA VAL A 116 -0.60 1.02 7.90
C VAL A 116 -1.71 1.82 7.23
N LYS A 117 -1.87 3.09 7.60
CA LYS A 117 -2.88 3.99 6.98
C LYS A 117 -2.77 3.99 5.46
N ASN A 118 -1.52 3.95 4.97
CA ASN A 118 -1.21 4.25 3.59
C ASN A 118 -1.44 3.09 2.61
N PHE A 119 -1.29 1.84 3.05
CA PHE A 119 -1.31 0.65 2.20
C PHE A 119 -1.29 -0.65 3.03
N GLY A 120 -1.56 -1.78 2.36
CA GLY A 120 -1.13 -3.09 2.85
C GLY A 120 0.39 -3.22 2.80
N VAL A 121 0.97 -4.04 3.67
CA VAL A 121 2.42 -4.11 3.91
C VAL A 121 2.96 -5.52 3.61
N GLY A 122 3.99 -5.59 2.75
CA GLY A 122 4.79 -6.79 2.53
C GLY A 122 5.88 -6.91 3.60
N GLN A 123 6.47 -8.10 3.78
CA GLN A 123 7.49 -8.30 4.82
C GLN A 123 8.53 -9.31 4.35
N ASN A 124 9.80 -9.01 4.56
CA ASN A 124 10.89 -9.97 4.49
C ASN A 124 11.49 -10.17 5.87
N LEU A 125 11.78 -11.42 6.21
CA LEU A 125 12.45 -11.78 7.46
C LEU A 125 13.78 -12.44 7.14
N PHE A 126 14.74 -12.28 8.04
CA PHE A 126 15.98 -13.06 8.02
C PHE A 126 16.42 -13.36 9.44
N THR A 127 16.97 -14.55 9.66
CA THR A 127 17.55 -14.92 10.94
C THR A 127 18.92 -15.54 10.79
N ARG A 128 19.79 -15.27 11.77
CA ARG A 128 21.12 -15.87 11.88
C ARG A 128 21.40 -16.21 13.34
N ARG A 129 22.00 -17.38 13.57
CA ARG A 129 22.42 -17.86 14.89
C ARG A 129 23.94 -17.88 14.99
N THR A 130 24.48 -17.37 16.07
CA THR A 130 25.93 -17.32 16.33
C THR A 130 26.24 -17.66 17.79
N GLN A 131 27.44 -18.19 18.04
CA GLN A 131 27.91 -18.45 19.41
C GLN A 131 28.44 -17.19 20.10
N THR A 132 28.96 -16.24 19.32
CA THR A 132 29.43 -14.94 19.80
C THR A 132 28.48 -13.84 19.36
N ALA A 133 28.30 -12.83 20.21
CA ALA A 133 27.46 -11.70 19.89
C ALA A 133 28.07 -10.92 18.71
N PRO A 134 27.32 -10.69 17.61
CA PRO A 134 27.77 -9.80 16.56
C PRO A 134 27.85 -8.37 17.07
N SER A 135 28.86 -7.62 16.62
CA SER A 135 29.04 -6.22 17.04
C SER A 135 27.98 -5.28 16.45
N LYS A 136 27.53 -5.58 15.22
CA LYS A 136 26.51 -4.82 14.49
C LYS A 136 25.71 -5.72 13.53
N PRO A 137 24.48 -5.32 13.17
CA PRO A 137 23.75 -5.97 12.09
C PRO A 137 24.53 -5.90 10.75
N ASP A 138 24.35 -6.91 9.90
CA ASP A 138 24.93 -7.00 8.56
C ASP A 138 23.83 -6.89 7.49
N TRP A 139 23.26 -5.70 7.38
CA TRP A 139 22.17 -5.41 6.44
C TRP A 139 22.56 -5.67 4.98
N ALA A 140 23.82 -5.47 4.61
CA ALA A 140 24.25 -5.69 3.24
C ALA A 140 24.21 -7.17 2.86
N ALA A 141 24.71 -8.05 3.73
CA ALA A 141 24.60 -9.49 3.53
C ALA A 141 23.13 -9.95 3.53
N THR A 142 22.30 -9.46 4.46
CA THR A 142 20.90 -9.85 4.55
C THR A 142 20.10 -9.47 3.30
N VAL A 143 20.24 -8.24 2.79
CA VAL A 143 19.55 -7.82 1.57
C VAL A 143 20.06 -8.61 0.35
N LYS A 144 21.36 -8.92 0.31
CA LYS A 144 21.93 -9.79 -0.71
C LYS A 144 21.35 -11.20 -0.66
N ASP A 145 21.16 -11.80 0.52
CA ASP A 145 20.56 -13.13 0.65
C ASP A 145 19.12 -13.16 0.12
N TRP A 146 18.32 -12.14 0.42
CA TRP A 146 16.99 -11.98 -0.19
C TRP A 146 17.06 -11.83 -1.70
N TYR A 147 18.01 -11.05 -2.22
CA TYR A 147 18.16 -10.84 -3.66
C TYR A 147 18.64 -12.09 -4.40
N ASP A 148 19.55 -12.86 -3.79
CA ASP A 148 20.18 -14.04 -4.38
C ASP A 148 19.17 -15.17 -4.69
N GLU A 149 17.95 -15.12 -4.17
CA GLU A 149 16.85 -16.00 -4.61
C GLU A 149 16.54 -15.87 -6.10
N VAL A 150 17.02 -14.81 -6.78
CA VAL A 150 16.96 -14.67 -8.25
C VAL A 150 17.46 -15.91 -8.99
N LYS A 151 18.41 -16.67 -8.42
CA LYS A 151 18.92 -17.94 -8.98
C LYS A 151 17.87 -19.05 -9.08
N TYR A 152 16.71 -18.86 -8.47
CA TYR A 152 15.58 -19.78 -8.47
C TYR A 152 14.34 -19.19 -9.18
N PHE A 153 14.40 -17.93 -9.58
CA PHE A 153 13.24 -17.20 -10.07
C PHE A 153 12.87 -17.54 -11.52
N GLN A 154 11.58 -17.73 -11.76
CA GLN A 154 11.05 -18.01 -13.09
C GLN A 154 10.54 -16.72 -13.75
N LYS A 155 11.23 -16.23 -14.78
CA LYS A 155 10.91 -14.97 -15.48
C LYS A 155 9.45 -14.81 -15.96
N LYS A 156 8.73 -15.91 -16.20
CA LYS A 156 7.30 -15.86 -16.56
C LYS A 156 6.42 -15.26 -15.47
N GLN A 157 6.87 -15.26 -14.22
CA GLN A 157 6.16 -14.66 -13.09
C GLN A 157 6.20 -13.13 -13.09
N ILE A 158 7.02 -12.50 -13.94
CA ILE A 158 7.09 -11.03 -14.03
C ILE A 158 5.75 -10.43 -14.44
N ASP A 159 5.05 -11.04 -15.40
CA ASP A 159 3.77 -10.52 -15.91
C ASP A 159 2.57 -10.94 -15.04
N SER A 160 2.73 -12.02 -14.28
CA SER A 160 1.67 -12.59 -13.45
C SER A 160 2.29 -13.39 -12.32
N PHE A 161 2.57 -12.72 -11.21
CA PHE A 161 3.09 -13.34 -9.99
C PHE A 161 2.11 -14.40 -9.49
N LYS A 162 2.59 -15.59 -9.15
CA LYS A 162 1.72 -16.67 -8.66
C LYS A 162 1.90 -16.89 -7.17
N ASP A 163 3.12 -17.26 -6.80
CA ASP A 163 3.51 -17.51 -5.42
C ASP A 163 5.04 -17.50 -5.36
N GLY A 164 5.56 -17.00 -4.24
CA GLY A 164 6.97 -16.99 -3.91
C GLY A 164 7.33 -17.84 -2.69
N THR A 165 6.35 -18.52 -2.08
CA THR A 165 6.51 -19.25 -0.81
C THR A 165 6.88 -20.73 -0.97
N GLY A 166 6.65 -21.33 -2.14
CA GLY A 166 7.01 -22.71 -2.42
C GLY A 166 8.50 -22.91 -2.69
N PRO A 167 9.10 -24.09 -2.41
CA PRO A 167 10.50 -24.34 -2.66
C PRO A 167 10.80 -24.48 -4.18
N PRO A 168 11.83 -23.81 -4.70
CA PRO A 168 12.66 -22.80 -4.03
C PRO A 168 11.91 -21.48 -3.81
N ALA A 169 11.94 -20.96 -2.58
CA ALA A 169 11.27 -19.71 -2.23
C ALA A 169 11.95 -18.54 -2.95
N THR A 170 11.13 -17.66 -3.52
CA THR A 170 11.57 -16.46 -4.26
C THR A 170 10.86 -15.19 -3.80
N GLY A 171 10.02 -15.32 -2.76
CA GLY A 171 9.19 -14.25 -2.25
C GLY A 171 9.99 -13.05 -1.73
N HIS A 172 11.18 -13.28 -1.17
CA HIS A 172 12.01 -12.18 -0.69
C HIS A 172 12.57 -11.38 -1.86
N PHE A 173 13.12 -12.07 -2.88
CA PHE A 173 13.60 -11.44 -4.11
C PHE A 173 12.48 -10.66 -4.81
N THR A 174 11.32 -11.28 -5.04
CA THR A 174 10.23 -10.61 -5.77
C THR A 174 9.70 -9.39 -5.03
N GLN A 175 9.74 -9.37 -3.69
CA GLN A 175 9.39 -8.18 -2.90
C GLN A 175 10.44 -7.07 -3.05
N VAL A 176 11.74 -7.39 -3.04
CA VAL A 176 12.83 -6.42 -3.25
C VAL A 176 12.68 -5.72 -4.61
N ILE A 177 12.30 -6.45 -5.66
CA ILE A 177 12.19 -5.94 -7.03
C ILE A 177 10.76 -5.57 -7.46
N TRP A 178 9.82 -5.46 -6.53
CA TRP A 178 8.45 -5.09 -6.84
C TRP A 178 8.36 -3.61 -7.23
N ALA A 179 8.00 -3.29 -8.47
CA ALA A 179 8.14 -1.94 -9.03
C ALA A 179 7.38 -0.87 -8.24
N THR A 180 6.17 -1.17 -7.80
CA THR A 180 5.31 -0.20 -7.10
C THR A 180 5.64 -0.04 -5.62
N THR A 181 6.44 -0.94 -5.04
CA THR A 181 6.91 -0.82 -3.66
C THR A 181 8.03 0.22 -3.60
N TRP A 182 7.81 1.29 -2.85
CA TRP A 182 8.71 2.46 -2.81
C TRP A 182 8.93 3.02 -1.41
N ARG A 183 8.23 2.51 -0.40
CA ARG A 183 8.46 2.79 1.02
C ARG A 183 9.00 1.52 1.68
N ILE A 184 10.02 1.69 2.52
CA ILE A 184 10.59 0.60 3.30
C ILE A 184 10.92 1.09 4.70
N GLY A 185 10.65 0.26 5.70
CA GLY A 185 11.12 0.46 7.05
C GLY A 185 11.46 -0.87 7.66
N CYS A 186 12.56 -0.93 8.42
CA CYS A 186 13.06 -2.17 8.97
C CYS A 186 13.28 -2.09 10.48
N GLY A 187 13.27 -3.26 11.11
CA GLY A 187 13.57 -3.50 12.51
C GLY A 187 14.65 -4.57 12.66
N TYR A 188 15.42 -4.46 13.74
CA TYR A 188 16.45 -5.43 14.10
C TYR A 188 16.43 -5.72 15.58
N THR A 189 16.53 -7.00 15.93
CA THR A 189 16.67 -7.46 17.32
C THR A 189 17.67 -8.60 17.39
N LEU A 190 18.66 -8.43 18.26
CA LEU A 190 19.59 -9.46 18.71
C LEU A 190 19.15 -9.92 20.10
N PHE A 191 18.93 -11.21 20.26
CA PHE A 191 18.48 -11.80 21.52
C PHE A 191 19.18 -13.12 21.82
N LYS A 192 19.05 -13.58 23.06
CA LYS A 192 19.56 -14.90 23.49
C LYS A 192 18.47 -15.96 23.40
N GLU A 193 18.83 -17.11 22.84
CA GLU A 193 18.06 -18.34 22.95
C GLU A 193 18.99 -19.47 23.40
N GLY A 194 18.83 -19.91 24.65
CA GLY A 194 19.80 -20.80 25.30
C GLY A 194 21.19 -20.15 25.37
N SER A 195 22.21 -20.83 24.86
CA SER A 195 23.59 -20.32 24.80
C SER A 195 23.85 -19.45 23.57
N GLU A 196 22.99 -19.49 22.55
CA GLU A 196 23.22 -18.85 21.26
C GLU A 196 22.70 -17.41 21.25
N PHE A 197 23.31 -16.59 20.40
CA PHE A 197 22.79 -15.29 19.99
C PHE A 197 22.02 -15.45 18.68
N VAL A 198 20.81 -14.91 18.63
CA VAL A 198 19.92 -14.95 17.47
C VAL A 198 19.69 -13.53 16.99
N GLU A 199 19.98 -13.28 15.72
CA GLU A 199 19.63 -12.05 15.03
C GLU A 199 18.30 -12.26 14.30
N LEU A 200 17.39 -11.30 14.42
CA LEU A 200 16.16 -11.20 13.65
C LEU A 200 16.12 -9.86 12.93
N TYR A 201 16.07 -9.92 11.61
CA TYR A 201 15.91 -8.78 10.72
C TYR A 201 14.50 -8.83 10.16
N THR A 202 13.77 -7.71 10.26
CA THR A 202 12.43 -7.55 9.69
C THR A 202 12.45 -6.32 8.80
N CYS A 203 12.06 -6.45 7.53
CA CYS A 203 11.80 -5.29 6.68
C CYS A 203 10.35 -5.33 6.21
N ASP A 204 9.64 -4.24 6.43
CA ASP A 204 8.28 -4.01 5.99
C ASP A 204 8.28 -3.10 4.74
N TYR A 205 7.46 -3.46 3.76
CA TYR A 205 7.48 -2.93 2.39
C TYR A 205 6.13 -2.35 1.99
N GLY A 206 6.16 -1.12 1.46
CA GLY A 206 4.98 -0.32 1.18
C GLY A 206 4.93 0.31 -0.22
N PRO A 207 3.80 0.23 -0.94
CA PRO A 207 2.73 -0.75 -0.78
C PRO A 207 3.24 -2.20 -0.94
N SER A 208 2.50 -3.16 -0.40
CA SER A 208 2.86 -4.58 -0.44
C SER A 208 3.11 -5.08 -1.86
N GLY A 209 4.21 -5.80 -2.05
CA GLY A 209 4.46 -6.57 -3.27
C GLY A 209 3.77 -7.94 -3.24
N ASN A 210 4.27 -8.86 -4.07
CA ASN A 210 3.86 -10.27 -4.10
C ASN A 210 2.35 -10.47 -4.16
N THR A 211 1.66 -9.59 -4.89
CA THR A 211 0.21 -9.68 -5.07
C THR A 211 -0.07 -10.66 -6.19
N LYS A 212 -0.85 -11.71 -5.87
CA LYS A 212 -1.22 -12.76 -6.82
C LYS A 212 -1.83 -12.16 -8.08
N ASP A 213 -1.42 -12.70 -9.22
CA ASP A 213 -1.84 -12.35 -10.57
C ASP A 213 -1.49 -10.92 -11.02
N ARG A 214 -0.71 -10.16 -10.24
CA ARG A 214 -0.16 -8.86 -10.62
C ARG A 214 1.26 -9.00 -11.18
N SER A 215 1.63 -8.07 -12.04
CA SER A 215 3.00 -7.96 -12.53
C SER A 215 3.93 -7.48 -11.42
N ILE A 216 5.15 -8.04 -11.36
CA ILE A 216 6.20 -7.58 -10.44
C ILE A 216 6.69 -6.20 -10.87
N TYR A 217 6.91 -6.02 -12.17
CA TYR A 217 7.23 -4.75 -12.82
C TYR A 217 6.77 -4.77 -14.27
N GLU A 218 6.65 -3.60 -14.89
CA GLU A 218 6.35 -3.48 -16.32
C GLU A 218 7.64 -3.62 -17.12
N LYS A 219 7.63 -4.52 -18.11
CA LYS A 219 8.77 -4.71 -19.01
C LYS A 219 8.88 -3.54 -19.98
N GLY A 220 10.09 -3.07 -20.22
CA GLY A 220 10.34 -2.07 -21.25
C GLY A 220 11.63 -1.30 -21.01
N ASN A 221 11.83 -0.27 -21.83
CA ASN A 221 12.97 0.62 -21.66
C ASN A 221 12.90 1.29 -20.29
N PRO A 222 14.02 1.36 -19.53
CA PRO A 222 14.05 2.02 -18.24
C PRO A 222 13.48 3.43 -18.33
N CYS A 223 12.78 3.86 -17.29
CA CYS A 223 12.14 5.17 -17.18
C CYS A 223 10.86 5.42 -18.00
N ASN A 224 10.51 4.59 -18.98
CA ASN A 224 9.36 4.85 -19.85
C ASN A 224 7.99 4.77 -19.14
N GLY A 225 7.92 4.08 -18.01
CA GLY A 225 6.70 3.92 -17.20
C GLY A 225 6.75 4.71 -15.89
N CYS A 226 7.63 5.70 -15.76
CA CYS A 226 7.73 6.48 -14.53
C CYS A 226 6.48 7.35 -14.27
N PRO A 227 6.10 7.55 -13.00
CA PRO A 227 5.08 8.52 -12.60
C PRO A 227 5.37 9.94 -13.11
N VAL A 228 4.32 10.72 -13.37
CA VAL A 228 4.46 12.09 -13.89
C VAL A 228 5.12 13.04 -12.89
N ASN A 229 5.02 12.74 -11.59
CA ASN A 229 5.64 13.50 -10.50
C ASN A 229 7.00 12.91 -10.07
N SER A 230 7.74 12.33 -11.01
CA SER A 230 9.05 11.72 -10.74
C SER A 230 10.09 12.16 -11.75
N CYS A 231 11.36 12.09 -11.34
CA CYS A 231 12.50 12.09 -12.24
C CYS A 231 12.99 10.65 -12.41
N CYS A 232 13.88 10.38 -13.37
CA CYS A 232 14.47 9.06 -13.54
C CYS A 232 15.98 9.07 -13.73
N GLY A 233 16.67 8.18 -13.00
CA GLY A 233 18.12 8.02 -13.06
C GLY A 233 18.86 9.35 -13.00
N ASN A 234 19.76 9.60 -13.95
CA ASN A 234 20.64 10.77 -13.94
C ASN A 234 19.93 12.12 -14.11
N SER A 235 18.63 12.13 -14.42
CA SER A 235 17.83 13.37 -14.39
C SER A 235 17.46 13.81 -12.98
N CYS A 236 17.66 12.96 -11.96
CA CYS A 236 17.35 13.25 -10.57
C CYS A 236 18.47 13.98 -9.84
N SER A 237 18.10 14.90 -8.93
CA SER A 237 19.04 15.55 -8.02
C SER A 237 19.31 14.67 -6.80
N LYS A 238 20.60 14.34 -6.55
CA LYS A 238 21.14 13.58 -5.40
C LYS A 238 20.74 12.10 -5.37
N GLN A 239 21.71 11.22 -5.06
CA GLN A 239 21.54 9.75 -4.95
C GLN A 239 20.69 9.13 -6.07
N SER A 240 21.14 9.36 -7.31
CA SER A 240 20.54 8.79 -8.53
C SER A 240 20.91 7.32 -8.68
N TYR A 241 19.89 6.50 -8.95
CA TYR A 241 20.03 5.12 -9.39
C TYR A 241 19.56 5.00 -10.84
N PRO A 242 20.42 4.56 -11.79
CA PRO A 242 20.03 4.41 -13.19
C PRO A 242 18.77 3.54 -13.35
N GLY A 243 17.82 4.01 -14.17
CA GLY A 243 16.59 3.27 -14.47
C GLY A 243 15.53 3.28 -13.36
N LEU A 244 15.76 3.93 -12.21
CA LEU A 244 14.77 4.08 -11.16
C LEU A 244 14.02 5.41 -11.26
N CYS A 245 12.71 5.35 -11.04
CA CYS A 245 11.82 6.50 -10.93
C CYS A 245 11.84 7.04 -9.49
N GLN A 246 12.39 8.23 -9.27
CA GLN A 246 12.42 8.87 -7.95
C GLN A 246 11.28 9.89 -7.85
N ILE A 247 10.35 9.64 -6.92
CA ILE A 247 9.22 10.54 -6.66
C ILE A 247 9.73 11.87 -6.12
N SER A 248 9.14 12.96 -6.60
CA SER A 248 9.40 14.31 -6.11
C SER A 248 8.61 14.57 -4.82
N GLY A 249 9.32 14.71 -3.70
CA GLY A 249 8.72 14.94 -2.38
C GLY A 249 8.05 13.69 -1.80
N ASP A 250 7.14 13.89 -0.86
CA ASP A 250 6.50 12.81 -0.09
C ASP A 250 5.10 12.41 -0.57
N ASN A 251 4.68 12.86 -1.75
CA ASN A 251 3.38 12.49 -2.31
C ASN A 251 3.40 11.07 -2.91
N ALA A 252 2.23 10.46 -3.09
CA ALA A 252 2.13 9.21 -3.83
C ALA A 252 2.60 9.34 -5.30
N PRO A 253 3.05 8.25 -5.93
CA PRO A 253 3.24 8.17 -7.38
C PRO A 253 1.95 8.58 -8.13
N GLN A 254 2.07 9.52 -9.06
CA GLN A 254 0.97 9.98 -9.90
C GLN A 254 1.11 9.44 -11.32
N TYR A 255 0.04 8.83 -11.83
CA TYR A 255 -0.01 8.30 -13.18
C TYR A 255 -1.08 9.02 -13.97
N ASN A 256 -0.86 9.15 -15.28
CA ASN A 256 -1.93 9.61 -16.16
C ASN A 256 -3.09 8.63 -16.12
N PRO A 257 -4.35 9.12 -16.20
CA PRO A 257 -5.50 8.25 -16.35
C PRO A 257 -5.31 7.27 -17.51
N PRO A 258 -5.79 6.02 -17.38
CA PRO A 258 -5.83 5.10 -18.51
C PRO A 258 -6.56 5.73 -19.71
N ARG A 259 -6.04 5.52 -20.91
CA ARG A 259 -6.69 6.00 -22.15
C ARG A 259 -7.99 5.23 -22.39
N GLY A 260 -8.95 5.88 -23.06
CA GLY A 260 -10.21 5.25 -23.47
C GLY A 260 -11.27 5.14 -22.36
N LEU A 261 -11.08 5.85 -21.24
CA LEU A 261 -12.11 5.99 -20.22
C LEU A 261 -13.05 7.16 -20.60
N ILE A 262 -14.35 6.94 -20.46
CA ILE A 262 -15.38 7.99 -20.61
C ILE A 262 -15.68 8.70 -19.28
N PHE A 263 -15.20 8.14 -18.17
CA PHE A 263 -15.24 8.73 -16.83
C PHE A 263 -14.09 8.17 -16.00
N PHE A 264 -13.37 9.03 -15.27
CA PHE A 264 -12.32 8.61 -14.35
C PHE A 264 -12.20 9.51 -13.12
N CYS A 265 -12.38 8.92 -11.94
CA CYS A 265 -12.11 9.59 -10.68
C CYS A 265 -11.26 8.71 -9.76
N SER A 266 -10.08 9.19 -9.35
CA SER A 266 -9.25 8.60 -8.29
C SER A 266 -9.03 9.55 -7.11
N PHE A 267 -9.87 10.59 -7.01
CA PHE A 267 -9.83 11.61 -5.96
C PHE A 267 -8.51 12.39 -5.89
N ASN A 268 -7.85 12.56 -7.04
CA ASN A 268 -6.62 13.32 -7.24
C ASN A 268 -6.86 14.58 -8.07
N ASN A 269 -8.02 15.24 -7.86
CA ASN A 269 -8.47 16.45 -8.56
C ASN A 269 -8.83 16.24 -10.04
N GLU A 270 -9.24 15.05 -10.44
CA GLU A 270 -9.78 14.82 -11.78
C GLU A 270 -11.12 15.57 -11.97
N PRO A 271 -11.39 16.14 -13.16
CA PRO A 271 -12.64 16.87 -13.41
C PRO A 271 -13.90 16.04 -13.15
N ASP A 272 -13.84 14.73 -13.43
CA ASP A 272 -14.97 13.81 -13.26
C ASP A 272 -15.30 13.53 -11.78
N CYS A 273 -14.41 13.90 -10.85
CA CYS A 273 -14.63 13.74 -9.41
C CYS A 273 -15.56 14.79 -8.78
N ALA A 274 -16.15 15.68 -9.58
CA ALA A 274 -17.15 16.64 -9.11
C ALA A 274 -18.35 15.89 -8.49
N ARG A 275 -18.76 16.29 -7.29
CA ARG A 275 -19.70 15.51 -6.47
C ARG A 275 -20.45 16.34 -5.44
N THR A 276 -21.59 15.81 -5.02
CA THR A 276 -22.40 16.29 -3.89
C THR A 276 -22.59 15.18 -2.87
N THR A 277 -22.94 15.55 -1.63
CA THR A 277 -23.22 14.59 -0.55
C THR A 277 -24.53 14.91 0.13
N SER A 278 -25.27 13.88 0.55
CA SER A 278 -26.50 14.02 1.35
C SER A 278 -26.52 12.99 2.48
N GLY A 279 -27.26 13.28 3.56
CA GLY A 279 -27.38 12.41 4.72
C GLY A 279 -26.38 12.74 5.83
N ALA A 280 -26.11 11.76 6.69
CA ALA A 280 -25.26 11.90 7.87
C ALA A 280 -23.76 11.82 7.54
N GLY A 281 -22.94 12.18 8.52
CA GLY A 281 -21.49 12.10 8.44
C GLY A 281 -20.87 13.05 7.41
N LYS A 282 -19.57 12.91 7.20
CA LYS A 282 -18.81 13.71 6.24
C LYS A 282 -17.92 12.79 5.41
N TRP A 283 -18.03 12.93 4.09
CA TRP A 283 -17.14 12.26 3.16
C TRP A 283 -15.83 13.04 3.05
N GLU A 284 -14.72 12.39 3.35
CA GLU A 284 -13.40 13.02 3.39
C GLU A 284 -12.43 12.34 2.45
N VAL A 285 -11.72 13.13 1.66
CA VAL A 285 -10.62 12.63 0.83
C VAL A 285 -9.38 12.49 1.70
N SER A 286 -8.89 11.26 1.82
CA SER A 286 -7.62 10.95 2.45
C SER A 286 -6.57 10.74 1.39
N LYS A 287 -5.49 11.54 1.45
CA LYS A 287 -4.29 11.32 0.66
C LYS A 287 -3.38 10.36 1.41
N THR A 288 -2.87 9.35 0.70
CA THR A 288 -1.90 8.38 1.22
C THR A 288 -0.69 8.30 0.31
N LEU A 289 0.29 7.48 0.71
CA LEU A 289 1.47 7.16 -0.10
C LEU A 289 1.19 6.13 -1.23
N SER A 290 -0.07 5.70 -1.40
CA SER A 290 -0.52 4.83 -2.51
C SER A 290 -1.47 5.50 -3.49
N GLY A 291 -1.87 6.74 -3.22
CA GLY A 291 -2.94 7.44 -3.94
C GLY A 291 -3.91 8.10 -2.97
N SER A 292 -5.12 8.39 -3.44
CA SER A 292 -6.16 8.98 -2.62
C SER A 292 -7.38 8.07 -2.58
N TYR A 293 -8.16 8.18 -1.51
CA TYR A 293 -9.49 7.60 -1.45
C TYR A 293 -10.43 8.59 -0.78
N ILE A 294 -11.72 8.51 -1.09
CA ILE A 294 -12.75 9.20 -0.30
C ILE A 294 -13.40 8.19 0.65
N GLY A 295 -13.60 8.59 1.89
CA GLY A 295 -14.16 7.72 2.92
C GLY A 295 -15.20 8.39 3.80
N ILE A 296 -16.02 7.56 4.43
CA ILE A 296 -16.96 7.96 5.48
C ILE A 296 -17.02 6.88 6.57
N VAL A 297 -17.25 7.31 7.81
CA VAL A 297 -17.58 6.44 8.94
C VAL A 297 -18.96 6.83 9.45
N LEU A 298 -19.85 5.87 9.57
CA LEU A 298 -21.23 6.06 10.05
C LEU A 298 -21.47 5.27 11.33
N LYS A 299 -22.27 5.82 12.24
CA LYS A 299 -22.80 5.16 13.45
C LYS A 299 -24.08 4.39 13.12
N GLY A 300 -24.48 3.49 14.03
CA GLY A 300 -25.75 2.76 13.88
C GLY A 300 -26.96 3.68 13.79
N GLY A 301 -27.75 3.52 12.73
CA GLY A 301 -28.92 4.33 12.41
C GLY A 301 -28.66 5.43 11.38
N GLU A 302 -27.41 5.64 10.97
CA GLU A 302 -27.05 6.67 9.99
C GLU A 302 -27.01 6.13 8.55
N SER A 303 -27.28 7.02 7.60
CA SER A 303 -27.09 6.78 6.16
C SER A 303 -26.55 8.03 5.46
N SER A 304 -25.79 7.82 4.39
CA SER A 304 -25.17 8.90 3.61
C SER A 304 -24.99 8.48 2.16
N THR A 305 -25.07 9.43 1.25
CA THR A 305 -24.90 9.20 -0.19
C THR A 305 -23.90 10.18 -0.77
N LEU A 306 -22.96 9.65 -1.55
CA LEU A 306 -22.04 10.40 -2.40
C LEU A 306 -22.56 10.34 -3.84
N SER A 307 -22.79 11.47 -4.49
CA SER A 307 -23.29 11.53 -5.88
C SER A 307 -22.31 12.27 -6.76
N PHE A 308 -21.80 11.61 -7.80
CA PHE A 308 -21.01 12.26 -8.83
C PHE A 308 -21.91 13.11 -9.72
N THR A 309 -21.54 14.38 -9.90
CA THR A 309 -22.31 15.33 -10.72
C THR A 309 -21.93 15.27 -12.19
N THR A 310 -20.72 14.78 -12.48
CA THR A 310 -20.27 14.56 -13.86
C THR A 310 -20.96 13.30 -14.40
N ALA A 311 -21.69 13.48 -15.50
CA ALA A 311 -22.40 12.40 -16.17
C ALA A 311 -21.53 11.77 -17.28
N PHE A 312 -21.77 10.50 -17.58
CA PHE A 312 -21.10 9.76 -18.63
C PHE A 312 -22.11 9.13 -19.59
N LYS A 313 -21.70 8.87 -20.84
CA LYS A 313 -22.52 8.23 -21.88
C LYS A 313 -21.62 7.44 -22.84
N PRO A 314 -21.89 6.17 -23.14
CA PRO A 314 -21.14 5.41 -24.14
C PRO A 314 -21.49 5.87 -25.57
N ALA A 315 -20.60 5.65 -26.54
CA ALA A 315 -20.92 5.90 -27.96
C ALA A 315 -21.58 4.66 -28.61
N GLY A 316 -21.09 3.45 -28.30
CA GLY A 316 -21.47 2.16 -28.85
C GLY A 316 -22.57 1.42 -28.08
N GLY A 317 -23.20 2.08 -27.10
CA GLY A 317 -24.40 1.61 -26.42
C GLY A 317 -24.23 0.61 -25.29
N SER A 318 -23.01 0.13 -25.01
CA SER A 318 -22.68 -0.53 -23.76
C SER A 318 -21.48 0.13 -23.06
N MET A 319 -21.43 0.00 -21.74
CA MET A 319 -20.34 0.51 -20.91
C MET A 319 -20.07 -0.41 -19.72
N CYS A 320 -18.83 -0.41 -19.26
CA CYS A 320 -18.42 -1.08 -18.05
C CYS A 320 -18.10 -0.04 -16.98
N VAL A 321 -18.88 -0.05 -15.89
CA VAL A 321 -18.62 0.76 -14.69
C VAL A 321 -17.84 -0.08 -13.71
N THR A 322 -16.71 0.45 -13.23
CA THR A 322 -15.85 -0.22 -12.27
C THR A 322 -15.64 0.68 -11.05
N ILE A 323 -15.84 0.12 -9.85
CA ILE A 323 -15.67 0.80 -8.57
C ILE A 323 -14.69 0.00 -7.72
N ASN A 324 -13.59 0.62 -7.31
CA ASN A 324 -12.72 0.06 -6.28
C ASN A 324 -13.13 0.60 -4.92
N PHE A 325 -13.51 -0.29 -4.01
CA PHE A 325 -13.99 0.09 -2.69
C PHE A 325 -13.55 -0.92 -1.62
N ARG A 326 -13.69 -0.51 -0.37
CA ARG A 326 -13.67 -1.40 0.80
C ARG A 326 -14.63 -0.87 1.85
N ASN A 327 -15.22 -1.77 2.61
CA ASN A 327 -16.11 -1.43 3.70
C ASN A 327 -16.01 -2.46 4.81
N GLY A 328 -16.43 -2.08 6.00
CA GLY A 328 -16.37 -2.98 7.14
C GLY A 328 -16.57 -2.29 8.48
N PRO A 329 -16.34 -3.01 9.57
CA PRO A 329 -16.39 -2.43 10.90
C PRO A 329 -15.23 -1.44 11.11
N GLN A 330 -15.48 -0.39 11.91
CA GLN A 330 -14.47 0.60 12.24
C GLN A 330 -13.36 0.04 13.17
N VAL A 331 -13.66 -1.03 13.91
CA VAL A 331 -12.74 -1.73 14.80
C VAL A 331 -12.74 -3.21 14.41
N ALA A 332 -11.56 -3.83 14.33
CA ALA A 332 -11.41 -5.25 14.05
C ALA A 332 -12.17 -6.11 15.07
N GLY A 333 -12.55 -7.33 14.69
CA GLY A 333 -13.33 -8.24 15.54
C GLY A 333 -14.84 -7.93 15.64
N GLN A 334 -15.27 -6.70 15.35
CA GLN A 334 -16.70 -6.36 15.32
C GLN A 334 -17.41 -6.95 14.10
N LYS A 335 -18.71 -7.27 14.24
CA LYS A 335 -19.51 -7.80 13.13
C LYS A 335 -19.75 -6.71 12.08
N ARG A 336 -19.56 -7.08 10.81
CA ARG A 336 -20.03 -6.28 9.67
C ARG A 336 -21.55 -6.14 9.75
N ALA A 337 -22.02 -4.91 9.69
CA ALA A 337 -23.44 -4.60 9.73
C ALA A 337 -23.67 -3.30 8.94
N ASN A 338 -23.36 -3.33 7.66
CA ASN A 338 -23.52 -2.20 6.76
C ASN A 338 -24.16 -2.65 5.45
N THR A 339 -24.77 -1.70 4.76
CA THR A 339 -25.21 -1.86 3.38
C THR A 339 -24.61 -0.73 2.58
N ALA A 340 -23.77 -1.09 1.61
CA ALA A 340 -23.21 -0.17 0.63
C ALA A 340 -23.83 -0.52 -0.72
N MET A 341 -24.44 0.44 -1.39
CA MET A 341 -25.03 0.23 -2.71
C MET A 341 -24.53 1.29 -3.65
N GLU A 342 -24.11 0.91 -4.85
CA GLU A 342 -24.05 1.90 -5.91
C GLU A 342 -25.43 2.08 -6.55
N ILE A 343 -25.67 3.26 -7.09
CA ILE A 343 -26.95 3.67 -7.65
C ILE A 343 -26.66 4.39 -8.96
N ILE A 344 -27.19 3.86 -10.06
CA ILE A 344 -27.08 4.48 -11.38
C ILE A 344 -28.43 5.02 -11.78
N LYS A 345 -28.44 6.28 -12.23
CA LYS A 345 -29.65 6.99 -12.67
C LYS A 345 -29.46 7.54 -14.07
N THR A 346 -30.53 7.48 -14.86
CA THR A 346 -30.62 8.10 -16.17
C THR A 346 -31.56 9.32 -16.10
N PRO A 347 -31.17 10.51 -16.62
CA PRO A 347 -32.06 11.66 -16.66
C PRO A 347 -33.29 11.46 -17.56
N SER A 348 -33.22 10.56 -18.55
CA SER A 348 -34.33 10.27 -19.45
C SER A 348 -35.48 9.53 -18.77
N ASP A 349 -35.19 8.76 -17.71
CA ASP A 349 -36.17 8.09 -16.87
C ASP A 349 -35.77 8.24 -15.39
N PRO A 350 -36.26 9.29 -14.71
CA PRO A 350 -35.97 9.51 -13.29
C PRO A 350 -36.47 8.39 -12.37
N SER A 351 -37.39 7.54 -12.84
CA SER A 351 -37.90 6.38 -12.08
C SER A 351 -36.99 5.16 -12.19
N PHE A 352 -36.14 5.12 -13.23
CA PHE A 352 -35.18 4.06 -13.42
C PHE A 352 -33.97 4.26 -12.51
N SER A 353 -33.75 3.29 -11.61
CA SER A 353 -32.52 3.18 -10.84
C SER A 353 -32.05 1.73 -10.82
N PHE A 354 -30.78 1.52 -11.17
CA PHE A 354 -30.10 0.25 -10.94
C PHE A 354 -29.27 0.35 -9.66
N ALA A 355 -29.38 -0.66 -8.79
CA ALA A 355 -28.60 -0.74 -7.56
C ALA A 355 -28.11 -2.17 -7.31
N GLN A 356 -26.80 -2.31 -7.10
CA GLN A 356 -26.14 -3.53 -6.63
C GLN A 356 -25.53 -3.29 -5.25
N GLU A 357 -25.42 -4.35 -4.47
CA GLU A 357 -24.71 -4.29 -3.20
C GLU A 357 -23.18 -4.43 -3.40
N LEU A 358 -22.43 -3.51 -2.81
CA LEU A 358 -20.97 -3.51 -2.75
C LEU A 358 -20.49 -4.37 -1.57
N LEU A 359 -20.27 -5.66 -1.84
CA LEU A 359 -19.77 -6.61 -0.86
C LEU A 359 -18.24 -6.65 -0.83
N SER A 360 -17.64 -6.27 0.31
CA SER A 360 -16.22 -6.50 0.59
C SER A 360 -16.05 -7.44 1.79
N THR A 361 -15.10 -8.36 1.69
CA THR A 361 -14.73 -9.30 2.76
C THR A 361 -13.32 -9.07 3.28
N GLN A 362 -12.62 -8.04 2.77
CA GLN A 362 -11.20 -7.81 3.01
C GLN A 362 -10.94 -6.33 3.32
N LEU A 363 -9.85 -6.05 4.05
CA LEU A 363 -9.38 -4.69 4.31
C LEU A 363 -8.69 -4.04 3.11
N SER A 364 -8.40 -4.83 2.07
CA SER A 364 -7.88 -4.36 0.78
C SER A 364 -9.00 -3.89 -0.13
N PHE A 365 -8.71 -2.90 -0.98
CA PHE A 365 -9.66 -2.44 -1.99
C PHE A 365 -10.00 -3.59 -2.94
N THR A 366 -11.29 -3.86 -3.07
CA THR A 366 -11.85 -4.84 -3.97
C THR A 366 -12.49 -4.11 -5.15
N GLN A 367 -12.34 -4.69 -6.33
CA GLN A 367 -12.96 -4.16 -7.54
C GLN A 367 -14.33 -4.79 -7.74
N PHE A 368 -15.34 -3.94 -7.91
CA PHE A 368 -16.65 -4.29 -8.41
C PHE A 368 -16.80 -3.77 -9.84
N GLY A 369 -17.33 -4.59 -10.74
CA GLY A 369 -17.57 -4.24 -12.14
C GLY A 369 -19.00 -4.58 -12.54
N MET A 370 -19.63 -3.71 -13.32
CA MET A 370 -20.95 -3.95 -13.90
C MET A 370 -21.01 -3.49 -15.36
N GLY A 371 -21.55 -4.36 -16.22
CA GLY A 371 -21.87 -4.01 -17.60
C GLY A 371 -23.26 -3.39 -17.68
N LEU A 372 -23.37 -2.27 -18.39
CA LEU A 372 -24.64 -1.58 -18.65
C LEU A 372 -24.87 -1.57 -20.16
N GLY A 373 -26.00 -2.12 -20.59
CA GLY A 373 -26.34 -2.30 -22.01
C GLY A 373 -27.18 -1.17 -22.62
N TRP A 374 -27.17 0.03 -22.04
CA TRP A 374 -27.94 1.17 -22.53
C TRP A 374 -27.08 2.33 -23.00
N ASN A 375 -27.58 3.02 -24.04
CA ASN A 375 -26.96 4.21 -24.63
C ASN A 375 -27.58 5.51 -24.10
N ASP A 376 -27.54 5.71 -22.79
CA ASP A 376 -28.08 6.92 -22.19
C ASP A 376 -27.14 7.60 -21.21
N LYS A 377 -27.26 8.92 -21.12
CA LYS A 377 -26.51 9.74 -20.19
C LYS A 377 -26.84 9.26 -18.78
N SER A 378 -25.81 8.94 -18.01
CA SER A 378 -25.96 8.32 -16.69
C SER A 378 -25.14 9.08 -15.65
N THR A 379 -25.60 9.05 -14.41
CA THR A 379 -24.86 9.53 -13.24
C THR A 379 -24.71 8.40 -12.23
N LEU A 380 -23.64 8.45 -11.44
CA LEU A 380 -23.33 7.45 -10.42
C LEU A 380 -23.46 8.06 -9.02
N SER A 381 -24.08 7.31 -8.12
CA SER A 381 -24.04 7.58 -6.68
C SER A 381 -23.64 6.33 -5.92
N VAL A 382 -23.08 6.51 -4.72
CA VAL A 382 -22.82 5.43 -3.77
C VAL A 382 -23.48 5.78 -2.45
N SER A 383 -24.42 4.94 -2.02
CA SER A 383 -25.11 5.07 -0.74
C SER A 383 -24.55 4.09 0.28
N PHE A 384 -24.44 4.54 1.52
CA PHE A 384 -23.94 3.75 2.63
C PHE A 384 -24.85 3.92 3.83
N SER A 385 -25.17 2.81 4.49
CA SER A 385 -26.04 2.82 5.68
C SER A 385 -25.59 1.78 6.71
N VAL A 386 -25.85 2.10 7.98
CA VAL A 386 -25.58 1.23 9.12
C VAL A 386 -26.87 1.08 9.91
N PRO A 387 -27.40 -0.14 10.13
CA PRO A 387 -28.65 -0.32 10.87
C PRO A 387 -28.58 0.22 12.31
N PRO A 388 -29.71 0.66 12.89
CA PRO A 388 -29.78 1.09 14.29
C PRO A 388 -29.21 0.03 15.26
N GLY A 389 -28.51 0.49 16.31
CA GLY A 389 -27.94 -0.37 17.35
C GLY A 389 -26.70 -1.17 16.92
N LYS A 390 -26.12 -0.90 15.74
CA LYS A 390 -24.87 -1.52 15.27
C LYS A 390 -23.66 -0.62 15.54
N PRO A 391 -22.46 -1.20 15.73
CA PRO A 391 -21.25 -0.42 15.90
C PRO A 391 -20.89 0.31 14.61
N SER A 392 -20.08 1.37 14.71
CA SER A 392 -19.68 2.17 13.57
C SER A 392 -19.03 1.34 12.47
N GLN A 393 -19.37 1.67 11.22
CA GLN A 393 -18.85 1.02 10.02
C GLN A 393 -18.28 2.09 9.10
N TYR A 394 -17.34 1.71 8.24
CA TYR A 394 -16.74 2.59 7.26
C TYR A 394 -17.00 2.11 5.83
N LEU A 395 -16.98 3.05 4.89
CA LEU A 395 -16.90 2.81 3.46
C LEU A 395 -15.85 3.75 2.87
N GLU A 396 -14.97 3.21 2.04
CA GLU A 396 -13.94 3.96 1.34
C GLU A 396 -13.93 3.56 -0.14
N LEU A 397 -13.83 4.57 -1.03
CA LEU A 397 -13.74 4.42 -2.48
C LEU A 397 -12.37 4.91 -2.94
N GLU A 398 -11.61 4.05 -3.61
CA GLU A 398 -10.28 4.38 -4.14
C GLU A 398 -10.38 4.98 -5.54
N LYS A 399 -11.21 4.38 -6.40
CA LYS A 399 -11.42 4.88 -7.76
C LYS A 399 -12.74 4.43 -8.35
N THR A 400 -13.23 5.22 -9.28
CA THR A 400 -14.37 4.89 -10.15
C THR A 400 -13.97 5.16 -11.59
N GLN A 401 -14.23 4.20 -12.47
CA GLN A 401 -13.89 4.30 -13.89
C GLN A 401 -15.07 3.81 -14.72
N VAL A 402 -15.27 4.42 -15.88
CA VAL A 402 -16.20 3.92 -16.88
C VAL A 402 -15.47 3.82 -18.21
N LYS A 403 -15.54 2.66 -18.84
CA LYS A 403 -15.03 2.42 -20.20
C LYS A 403 -16.19 2.03 -21.12
N GLU A 404 -15.97 2.21 -22.40
CA GLU A 404 -16.87 1.72 -23.44
C GLU A 404 -16.79 0.19 -23.58
N GLY A 405 -17.92 -0.44 -23.91
CA GLY A 405 -18.01 -1.89 -24.08
C GLY A 405 -18.18 -2.66 -22.78
N ASP A 406 -17.91 -3.96 -22.83
CA ASP A 406 -18.20 -4.90 -21.74
C ASP A 406 -17.18 -4.86 -20.60
N CYS A 407 -17.62 -5.31 -19.41
CA CYS A 407 -16.74 -5.70 -18.32
C CYS A 407 -16.15 -7.09 -18.63
#